data_AF-R5SLX5-F1
#
_entry.id   AF-R5SLX5-F1
#
_cell.length_a   1.000
_cell.length_b   1.000
_cell.length_c   1.000
_cell.angle_alpha   90.00
_cell.angle_beta   90.00
_cell.angle_gamma   90.00
#
_symmetry.space_group_name_H-M   'P 1'
#
loop_
_entity.id
_entity.type
_entity.pdbx_description
1 polymer ?
#
loop_
_entity_poly.entity_id
_entity_poly.type
_entity_poly.pdbx_seq_one_letter_code
_entity_poly.pdbx_strand_id
1 'polypeptide(L)'
;MQREVAAIPVPDAANELADDILCELRKSMAVSDRKYLGYYPIAQAKAWLSGHDKVEASDLLALKNYLWRLPADREKVENVLNRLCINPMQEKVNGIREMALDSQAEFTQACGDSSRADLSRKAFIKLRGELIRLYQKQCELHAAAQSDSETALADSLLADLEDISRKAHEQTGFTYTPLSEIAALN
;
A
#
# COMPACT_ATOMS: atom_id res chain seq x y z
N MET A 1 23.18 -4.25 14.70
CA MET A 1 22.18 -3.15 14.73
C MET A 1 22.64 -1.86 14.02
N GLN A 2 23.50 -0.98 14.57
CA GLN A 2 23.79 0.32 13.91
C GLN A 2 24.37 0.21 12.48
N ARG A 3 25.22 -0.79 12.24
CA ARG A 3 25.75 -1.08 10.89
C ARG A 3 24.70 -1.63 9.93
N GLU A 4 23.74 -2.40 10.43
CA GLU A 4 22.63 -2.94 9.62
C GLU A 4 21.68 -1.81 9.22
N VAL A 5 21.36 -0.90 10.14
CA VAL A 5 20.55 0.29 9.85
C VAL A 5 21.23 1.16 8.80
N ALA A 6 22.52 1.47 8.98
CA ALA A 6 23.26 2.30 8.02
C ALA A 6 23.42 1.65 6.63
N ALA A 7 23.25 0.33 6.53
CA ALA A 7 23.32 -0.41 5.27
C ALA A 7 22.01 -0.35 4.46
N ILE A 8 20.89 0.10 5.06
CA ILE A 8 19.64 0.30 4.32
C ILE A 8 19.86 1.40 3.27
N PRO A 9 19.69 1.09 1.96
CA PRO A 9 19.85 2.08 0.90
C PRO A 9 18.80 3.19 1.02
N VAL A 10 19.20 4.43 0.70
CA VAL A 10 18.29 5.56 0.49
C VAL A 10 18.23 5.83 -1.01
N PRO A 11 17.17 5.39 -1.71
CA PRO A 11 17.05 5.60 -3.15
C PRO A 11 16.90 7.07 -3.52
N ASP A 12 17.23 7.43 -4.76
CA ASP A 12 17.09 8.82 -5.24
C ASP A 12 15.66 9.35 -5.11
N ALA A 13 14.65 8.52 -5.35
CA ALA A 13 13.24 8.89 -5.14
C ALA A 13 12.94 9.33 -3.69
N ALA A 14 13.62 8.73 -2.69
CA ALA A 14 13.48 9.15 -1.29
C ALA A 14 14.23 10.47 -1.01
N ASN A 15 15.33 10.74 -1.72
CA ASN A 15 16.04 12.02 -1.66
C ASN A 15 15.21 13.14 -2.27
N GLU A 16 14.68 12.93 -3.47
CA GLU A 16 13.82 13.88 -4.17
C GLU A 16 12.57 14.21 -3.33
N LEU A 17 11.93 13.21 -2.74
CA LEU A 17 10.80 13.43 -1.85
C LEU A 17 11.19 14.20 -0.57
N ALA A 18 12.37 13.92 0.01
CA ALA A 18 12.89 14.70 1.13
C ALA A 18 13.14 16.17 0.77
N ASP A 19 13.62 16.43 -0.45
CA ASP A 19 13.81 17.78 -0.99
C ASP A 19 12.48 18.51 -1.16
N ASP A 20 11.46 17.84 -1.71
CA ASP A 20 10.10 18.38 -1.85
C ASP A 20 9.49 18.73 -0.49
N ILE A 21 9.60 17.84 0.50
CA ILE A 21 9.15 18.09 1.88
C ILE A 21 9.80 19.35 2.43
N LEU A 22 11.11 19.50 2.24
CA LEU A 22 11.83 20.66 2.76
C LEU A 22 11.51 21.95 2.03
N CYS A 23 11.36 21.89 0.72
CA CYS A 23 10.91 23.03 -0.09
C CYS A 23 9.55 23.52 0.39
N GLU A 24 8.60 22.61 0.63
CA GLU A 24 7.28 22.97 1.16
C GLU A 24 7.34 23.54 2.58
N LEU A 25 8.11 22.92 3.49
CA LEU A 25 8.24 23.43 4.86
C LEU A 25 8.88 24.83 4.91
N ARG A 26 9.91 25.07 4.09
CA ARG A 26 10.64 26.36 4.04
C ARG A 26 9.79 27.54 3.57
N LYS A 27 8.63 27.30 2.95
CA LYS A 27 7.67 28.37 2.63
C LYS A 27 7.06 29.03 3.87
N SER A 28 7.02 28.32 5.01
CA SER A 28 6.27 28.77 6.20
C SER A 28 7.01 28.61 7.53
N MET A 29 8.16 27.94 7.55
CA MET A 29 9.00 27.75 8.73
C MET A 29 10.48 27.56 8.40
N ALA A 30 11.36 27.84 9.36
CA ALA A 30 12.80 27.66 9.18
C ALA A 30 13.22 26.20 9.45
N VAL A 31 13.79 25.54 8.43
CA VAL A 31 14.43 24.22 8.56
C VAL A 31 15.91 24.34 8.17
N SER A 32 16.81 24.05 9.11
CA SER A 32 18.26 24.20 8.89
C SER A 32 18.82 23.13 7.95
N ASP A 33 19.86 23.49 7.18
CA ASP A 33 20.56 22.54 6.30
C ASP A 33 21.16 21.37 7.07
N ARG A 34 21.58 21.59 8.33
CA ARG A 34 22.04 20.51 9.19
C ARG A 34 20.95 19.46 9.45
N LYS A 35 19.68 19.88 9.60
CA LYS A 35 18.58 18.93 9.74
C LYS A 35 18.32 18.21 8.43
N TYR A 36 18.29 18.93 7.32
CA TYR A 36 18.17 18.32 6.00
C TYR A 36 19.25 17.26 5.77
N LEU A 37 20.53 17.63 5.80
CA LEU A 37 21.62 16.68 5.55
C LEU A 37 21.72 15.55 6.59
N GLY A 38 21.01 15.67 7.71
CA GLY A 38 21.00 14.71 8.82
C GLY A 38 19.79 13.78 8.87
N TYR A 39 18.90 13.77 7.87
CA TYR A 39 17.66 12.97 7.94
C TYR A 39 17.89 11.47 7.73
N TYR A 40 18.95 11.10 7.01
CA TYR A 40 19.23 9.72 6.56
C TYR A 40 19.17 8.69 7.69
N PRO A 41 19.86 8.86 8.83
CA PRO A 41 19.84 7.86 9.90
C PRO A 41 18.44 7.62 10.48
N ILE A 42 17.57 8.63 10.45
CA ILE A 42 16.19 8.53 10.97
C ILE A 42 15.34 7.71 10.01
N ALA A 43 15.42 8.02 8.71
CA ALA A 43 14.70 7.29 7.67
C ALA A 43 15.16 5.83 7.59
N GLN A 44 16.48 5.59 7.59
CA GLN A 44 17.06 4.25 7.61
C GLN A 44 16.65 3.45 8.85
N ALA A 45 16.65 4.08 10.03
CA ALA A 45 16.21 3.41 11.25
C ALA A 45 14.73 3.04 11.17
N LYS A 46 13.89 3.93 10.63
CA LYS A 46 12.46 3.65 10.45
C LYS A 46 12.23 2.52 9.45
N ALA A 47 12.89 2.54 8.30
CA ALA A 47 12.83 1.47 7.29
C ALA A 47 13.25 0.10 7.87
N TRP A 48 14.37 0.07 8.59
CA TRP A 48 14.86 -1.15 9.25
C TRP A 48 13.86 -1.69 10.28
N LEU A 49 13.26 -0.81 11.10
CA LEU A 49 12.22 -1.21 12.07
C LEU A 49 10.91 -1.67 11.40
N SER A 50 10.60 -1.14 10.23
CA SER A 50 9.45 -1.56 9.41
C SER A 50 9.72 -2.83 8.60
N GLY A 51 10.98 -3.30 8.55
CA GLY A 51 11.38 -4.48 7.78
C GLY A 51 11.57 -4.22 6.28
N HIS A 52 11.68 -2.95 5.87
CA HIS A 52 11.93 -2.58 4.48
C HIS A 52 13.40 -2.82 4.11
N ASP A 53 13.67 -3.22 2.87
CA ASP A 53 15.02 -3.46 2.34
C ASP A 53 15.72 -2.18 1.87
N LYS A 54 14.96 -1.09 1.71
CA LYS A 54 15.39 0.27 1.37
C LYS A 54 14.45 1.29 2.03
N VAL A 55 14.84 2.56 2.06
CA VAL A 55 13.96 3.64 2.54
C VAL A 55 12.81 3.85 1.56
N GLU A 56 11.59 3.86 2.08
CA GLU A 56 10.37 4.18 1.36
C GLU A 56 9.77 5.53 1.80
N ALA A 57 8.82 6.07 1.03
CA ALA A 57 8.15 7.34 1.35
C ALA A 57 7.51 7.32 2.74
N SER A 58 6.89 6.19 3.13
CA SER A 58 6.25 6.01 4.43
C SER A 58 7.23 6.12 5.61
N ASP A 59 8.51 5.81 5.41
CA ASP A 59 9.53 5.91 6.45
C ASP A 59 9.90 7.37 6.76
N LEU A 60 9.74 8.27 5.80
CA LEU A 60 9.98 9.70 5.97
C LEU A 60 8.97 10.36 6.92
N LEU A 61 7.83 9.72 7.21
CA LEU A 61 6.88 10.17 8.25
C LEU A 61 7.54 10.27 9.63
N ALA A 62 8.62 9.52 9.90
CA ALA A 62 9.38 9.61 11.15
C ALA A 62 10.01 10.99 11.37
N LEU A 63 10.21 11.77 10.30
CA LEU A 63 10.77 13.12 10.35
C LEU A 63 9.85 14.12 11.07
N LYS A 64 8.60 13.74 11.37
CA LYS A 64 7.67 14.56 12.16
C LYS A 64 8.19 14.91 13.54
N ASN A 65 9.05 14.08 14.11
CA ASN A 65 9.67 14.33 15.43
C ASN A 65 10.98 15.11 15.33
N TYR A 66 11.46 15.42 14.12
CA TYR A 66 12.80 15.94 13.88
C TYR A 66 12.80 17.33 13.23
N LEU A 67 11.90 17.60 12.27
CA LEU A 67 11.98 18.80 11.43
C LEU A 67 11.50 20.08 12.15
N TRP A 68 10.58 19.99 13.11
CA TRP A 68 10.04 21.15 13.85
C TRP A 68 11.08 21.82 14.76
N ARG A 69 10.99 23.15 14.93
CA ARG A 69 11.83 23.91 15.86
C ARG A 69 11.03 24.40 17.07
N LEU A 70 9.84 24.93 16.82
CA LEU A 70 8.90 25.33 17.85
C LEU A 70 7.78 24.28 17.97
N PRO A 71 7.18 24.09 19.16
CA PRO A 71 6.05 23.18 19.30
C PRO A 71 4.90 23.45 18.32
N ALA A 72 4.68 24.72 17.97
CA ALA A 72 3.68 25.15 16.99
C ALA A 72 3.96 24.69 15.55
N ASP A 73 5.19 24.30 15.22
CA ASP A 73 5.54 23.80 13.88
C ASP A 73 5.18 22.31 13.69
N ARG A 74 4.92 21.57 14.78
CA ARG A 74 4.68 20.12 14.73
C ARG A 74 3.52 19.75 13.80
N GLU A 75 2.39 20.43 13.96
CA GLU A 75 1.19 20.18 13.15
C GLU A 75 1.45 20.47 11.67
N LYS A 76 2.19 21.55 11.37
CA LYS A 76 2.58 21.88 9.99
C LYS A 76 3.48 20.81 9.38
N VAL A 77 4.49 20.35 10.13
CA VAL A 77 5.39 19.28 9.69
C VAL A 77 4.61 18.00 9.42
N GLU A 78 3.74 17.60 10.35
CA GLU A 78 2.91 16.40 10.20
C GLU A 78 1.99 16.49 8.98
N ASN A 79 1.35 17.65 8.74
CA ASN A 79 0.50 17.86 7.57
C ASN A 79 1.27 17.79 6.24
N VAL A 80 2.47 18.39 6.15
CA VAL A 80 3.29 18.32 4.94
C VAL A 80 3.78 16.89 4.69
N LEU A 81 4.25 16.21 5.74
CA LEU A 81 4.69 14.82 5.65
C LEU A 81 3.55 13.91 5.22
N ASN A 82 2.37 14.00 5.84
CA ASN A 82 1.23 13.18 5.44
C ASN A 82 0.83 13.43 3.99
N ARG A 83 0.79 14.70 3.54
CA ARG A 83 0.41 15.03 2.17
C ARG A 83 1.40 14.51 1.12
N LEU A 84 2.70 14.50 1.42
CA LEU A 84 3.75 14.16 0.44
C LEU A 84 4.20 12.69 0.53
N CYS A 85 4.22 12.11 1.73
CA CYS A 85 4.70 10.75 1.96
C CYS A 85 3.59 9.70 1.87
N ILE A 86 2.32 10.09 2.04
CA ILE A 86 1.19 9.18 1.93
C ILE A 86 0.58 9.39 0.56
N ASN A 87 0.67 8.36 -0.28
CA ASN A 87 -0.09 8.30 -1.53
C ASN A 87 -1.51 7.80 -1.20
N PRO A 88 -2.56 8.64 -1.27
CA PRO A 88 -3.91 8.23 -0.91
C PRO A 88 -4.46 7.12 -1.82
N MET A 89 -3.99 7.06 -3.07
CA MET A 89 -4.32 5.95 -3.98
C MET A 89 -3.69 4.65 -3.49
N GLN A 90 -2.40 4.69 -3.11
CA GLN A 90 -1.70 3.52 -2.57
C GLN A 90 -2.37 2.97 -1.31
N GLU A 91 -2.80 3.84 -0.39
CA GLU A 91 -3.48 3.41 0.85
C GLU A 91 -4.80 2.70 0.54
N LYS A 92 -5.61 3.26 -0.36
CA LYS A 92 -6.86 2.63 -0.80
C LYS A 92 -6.61 1.29 -1.49
N VAL A 93 -5.60 1.21 -2.36
CA VAL A 93 -5.20 -0.03 -3.03
C VAL A 93 -4.76 -1.08 -2.01
N ASN A 94 -3.92 -0.72 -1.04
CA ASN A 94 -3.46 -1.63 0.00
C ASN A 94 -4.61 -2.13 0.86
N GLY A 95 -5.57 -1.27 1.23
CA GLY A 95 -6.76 -1.68 1.97
C GLY A 95 -7.61 -2.69 1.22
N ILE A 96 -7.79 -2.52 -0.10
CA ILE A 96 -8.52 -3.51 -0.92
C ILE A 96 -7.75 -4.83 -0.99
N ARG A 97 -6.41 -4.78 -1.13
CA ARG A 97 -5.55 -5.96 -1.16
C ARG A 97 -5.63 -6.75 0.14
N GLU A 98 -5.61 -6.08 1.29
CA GLU A 98 -5.78 -6.71 2.61
C GLU A 98 -7.12 -7.44 2.71
N MET A 99 -8.22 -6.78 2.34
CA MET A 99 -9.55 -7.41 2.31
C MET A 99 -9.63 -8.64 1.39
N ALA A 100 -8.92 -8.60 0.26
CA ALA A 100 -8.86 -9.71 -0.68
C ALA A 100 -8.07 -10.90 -0.11
N LEU A 101 -6.94 -10.63 0.55
CA LEU A 101 -6.11 -11.62 1.22
C LEU A 101 -6.85 -12.28 2.39
N ASP A 102 -7.57 -11.49 3.20
CA ASP A 102 -8.42 -12.01 4.28
C ASP A 102 -9.49 -12.95 3.74
N SER A 103 -10.18 -12.53 2.66
CA SER A 103 -11.20 -13.36 2.00
C SER A 103 -10.62 -14.65 1.42
N GLN A 104 -9.41 -14.58 0.84
CA GLN A 104 -8.68 -15.75 0.33
C GLN A 104 -8.28 -16.70 1.46
N ALA A 105 -7.82 -16.17 2.60
CA ALA A 105 -7.44 -16.96 3.76
C ALA A 105 -8.65 -17.71 4.34
N GLU A 106 -9.80 -17.04 4.49
CA GLU A 106 -11.06 -17.68 4.91
C GLU A 106 -11.48 -18.81 3.95
N PHE A 107 -11.39 -18.58 2.64
CA PHE A 107 -11.69 -19.59 1.62
C PHE A 107 -10.75 -20.79 1.73
N THR A 108 -9.44 -20.54 1.82
CA THR A 108 -8.42 -21.58 1.90
C THR A 108 -8.62 -22.44 3.16
N GLN A 109 -8.94 -21.81 4.29
CA GLN A 109 -9.27 -22.50 5.53
C GLN A 109 -10.50 -23.41 5.38
N ALA A 110 -11.55 -22.94 4.70
CA ALA A 110 -12.75 -23.72 4.45
C ALA A 110 -12.52 -24.89 3.47
N CYS A 111 -11.55 -24.79 2.57
CA CYS A 111 -11.17 -25.82 1.61
C CYS A 111 -10.22 -26.89 2.19
N GLY A 112 -9.53 -26.64 3.31
CA GLY A 112 -8.59 -27.57 3.93
C GLY A 112 -9.21 -28.88 4.42
N ASP A 113 -10.51 -28.90 4.69
CA ASP A 113 -11.26 -30.12 5.07
C ASP A 113 -11.80 -30.84 3.82
N SER A 114 -10.96 -31.69 3.21
CA SER A 114 -11.22 -32.38 1.94
C SER A 114 -12.47 -33.29 1.93
N SER A 115 -13.11 -33.52 3.08
CA SER A 115 -14.32 -34.33 3.22
C SER A 115 -15.63 -33.56 2.98
N ARG A 116 -15.59 -32.23 2.79
CA ARG A 116 -16.78 -31.37 2.78
C ARG A 116 -16.89 -30.51 1.52
N ALA A 117 -17.05 -31.14 0.35
CA ALA A 117 -17.19 -30.46 -0.95
C ALA A 117 -18.29 -29.34 -0.96
N ASP A 118 -19.37 -29.52 -0.21
CA ASP A 118 -20.42 -28.50 -0.07
C ASP A 118 -19.94 -27.24 0.66
N LEU A 119 -19.02 -27.37 1.62
CA LEU A 119 -18.40 -26.22 2.29
C LEU A 119 -17.46 -25.48 1.34
N SER A 120 -16.63 -26.20 0.59
CA SER A 120 -15.73 -25.60 -0.41
C SER A 120 -16.52 -24.81 -1.45
N ARG A 121 -17.64 -25.35 -1.93
CA ARG A 121 -18.53 -24.65 -2.88
C ARG A 121 -19.13 -23.38 -2.26
N LYS A 122 -19.62 -23.44 -1.02
CA LYS A 122 -20.17 -22.25 -0.33
C LYS A 122 -19.10 -21.19 -0.09
N ALA A 123 -17.91 -21.59 0.34
CA ALA A 123 -16.78 -20.70 0.54
C ALA A 123 -16.34 -20.04 -0.77
N PHE A 124 -16.33 -20.80 -1.88
CA PHE A 124 -16.05 -20.27 -3.20
C PHE A 124 -17.07 -19.21 -3.63
N ILE A 125 -18.36 -19.46 -3.44
CA ILE A 125 -19.42 -18.48 -3.75
C ILE A 125 -19.22 -17.20 -2.92
N LYS A 126 -18.90 -17.32 -1.62
CA LYS A 126 -18.61 -16.17 -0.75
C LYS A 126 -17.41 -15.37 -1.25
N LEU A 127 -16.29 -16.05 -1.53
CA LEU A 127 -15.07 -15.42 -2.05
C LEU A 127 -15.35 -14.70 -3.37
N ARG A 128 -16.03 -15.36 -4.31
CA ARG A 128 -16.39 -14.76 -5.60
C ARG A 128 -17.25 -13.51 -5.42
N GLY A 129 -18.22 -13.54 -4.51
CA GLY A 129 -19.04 -12.37 -4.19
C GLY A 129 -18.22 -11.19 -3.67
N GLU A 130 -17.29 -11.42 -2.75
CA GLU A 130 -16.39 -10.37 -2.28
C GLU A 130 -15.43 -9.89 -3.38
N LEU A 131 -14.85 -10.78 -4.19
CA LEU A 131 -13.96 -10.38 -5.29
C LEU A 131 -14.67 -9.48 -6.31
N ILE A 132 -15.95 -9.70 -6.61
CA ILE A 132 -16.74 -8.79 -7.47
C ILE A 132 -16.89 -7.41 -6.80
N ARG A 133 -17.18 -7.37 -5.50
CA ARG A 133 -17.28 -6.12 -4.75
C ARG A 133 -15.96 -5.36 -4.73
N LEU A 134 -14.85 -6.06 -4.54
CA LEU A 134 -13.50 -5.48 -4.55
C LEU A 134 -13.09 -5.03 -5.96
N TYR A 135 -13.47 -5.77 -7.00
CA TYR A 135 -13.29 -5.37 -8.40
C TYR A 135 -14.02 -4.06 -8.72
N GLN A 136 -15.27 -3.89 -8.27
CA GLN A 136 -16.00 -2.62 -8.44
C GLN A 136 -15.25 -1.43 -7.80
N LYS A 137 -14.74 -1.61 -6.58
CA LYS A 137 -13.90 -0.59 -5.93
C LYS A 137 -12.61 -0.32 -6.70
N GLN A 138 -11.97 -1.37 -7.24
CA GLN A 138 -10.78 -1.21 -8.07
C GLN A 138 -11.10 -0.38 -9.33
N CYS A 139 -12.25 -0.61 -9.99
CA CYS A 139 -12.71 0.21 -11.12
C CYS A 139 -12.92 1.68 -10.72
N GLU A 140 -13.48 1.95 -9.54
CA GLU A 140 -13.63 3.31 -9.01
C GLU A 140 -12.26 3.98 -8.80
N LEU A 141 -11.28 3.25 -8.25
CA LEU A 141 -9.91 3.76 -8.09
C LEU A 141 -9.22 4.01 -9.44
N HIS A 142 -9.35 3.09 -10.39
CA HIS A 142 -8.79 3.24 -11.73
C HIS A 142 -9.41 4.45 -12.45
N ALA A 143 -10.72 4.68 -12.32
CA ALA A 143 -11.39 5.84 -12.89
C ALA A 143 -11.01 7.16 -12.19
N ALA A 144 -10.68 7.11 -10.91
CA ALA A 144 -10.26 8.26 -10.11
C ALA A 144 -8.76 8.59 -10.22
N ALA A 145 -7.97 7.74 -10.88
CA ALA A 145 -6.53 7.94 -11.05
C ALA A 145 -6.24 9.21 -11.86
N GLN A 146 -5.28 10.01 -11.38
CA GLN A 146 -4.91 11.30 -11.94
C GLN A 146 -3.50 11.30 -12.54
N SER A 147 -2.76 10.20 -12.40
CA SER A 147 -1.40 10.03 -12.93
C SER A 147 -1.15 8.61 -13.39
N ASP A 148 -0.18 8.42 -14.28
CA ASP A 148 0.24 7.10 -14.77
C ASP A 148 0.66 6.17 -13.62
N SER A 149 1.26 6.73 -12.56
CA SER A 149 1.62 5.95 -11.37
C SER A 149 0.39 5.46 -10.60
N GLU A 150 -0.67 6.27 -10.50
CA GLU A 150 -1.92 5.85 -9.85
C GLU A 150 -2.67 4.83 -10.70
N THR A 151 -2.66 4.98 -12.02
CA THR A 151 -3.20 4.00 -12.96
C THR A 151 -2.48 2.65 -12.81
N ALA A 152 -1.14 2.66 -12.79
CA ALA A 152 -0.35 1.46 -12.59
C ALA A 152 -0.64 0.76 -11.25
N LEU A 153 -0.92 1.52 -10.18
CA LEU A 153 -1.32 0.96 -8.89
C LEU A 153 -2.70 0.28 -8.96
N ALA A 154 -3.67 0.91 -9.63
CA ALA A 154 -4.99 0.33 -9.82
C ALA A 154 -4.95 -0.92 -10.72
N ASP A 155 -4.10 -0.93 -11.75
CA ASP A 155 -3.88 -2.09 -12.63
C ASP A 155 -3.23 -3.26 -11.89
N SER A 156 -2.20 -2.97 -11.07
CA SER A 156 -1.58 -3.97 -10.21
C SER A 156 -2.58 -4.59 -9.24
N LEU A 157 -3.51 -3.79 -8.68
CA LEU A 157 -4.57 -4.30 -7.82
C LEU A 157 -5.50 -5.26 -8.59
N LEU A 158 -5.88 -4.92 -9.82
CA LEU A 158 -6.71 -5.80 -10.65
C LEU A 158 -6.01 -7.14 -10.90
N ALA A 159 -4.71 -7.12 -11.22
CA ALA A 159 -3.92 -8.32 -11.42
C ALA A 159 -3.91 -9.22 -10.17
N ASP A 160 -3.78 -8.64 -8.98
CA ASP A 160 -3.81 -9.38 -7.70
C ASP A 160 -5.19 -10.04 -7.48
N LEU A 161 -6.28 -9.31 -7.70
CA LEU A 161 -7.65 -9.84 -7.56
C LEU A 161 -7.91 -10.99 -8.54
N GLU A 162 -7.44 -10.85 -9.79
CA GLU A 162 -7.56 -11.89 -10.82
C GLU A 162 -6.73 -13.14 -10.49
N ASP A 163 -5.54 -12.97 -9.90
CA ASP A 163 -4.72 -14.09 -9.44
C ASP A 163 -5.40 -14.86 -8.29
N ILE A 164 -5.99 -14.15 -7.32
CA ILE A 164 -6.79 -14.78 -6.25
C ILE A 164 -7.97 -15.55 -6.85
N SER A 165 -8.70 -14.92 -7.79
CA SER A 165 -9.82 -15.55 -8.50
C SER A 165 -9.37 -16.84 -9.21
N ARG A 166 -8.29 -16.77 -10.00
CA ARG A 166 -7.74 -17.90 -10.76
C ARG A 166 -7.38 -19.07 -9.86
N LYS A 167 -6.64 -18.81 -8.77
CA LYS A 167 -6.25 -19.83 -7.78
C LYS A 167 -7.47 -20.50 -7.14
N ALA A 168 -8.51 -19.72 -6.81
CA ALA A 168 -9.73 -20.28 -6.23
C ALA A 168 -10.51 -21.18 -7.21
N HIS A 169 -10.56 -20.81 -8.49
CA HIS A 169 -11.16 -21.64 -9.54
C HIS A 169 -10.39 -22.95 -9.74
N GLU A 170 -9.06 -22.89 -9.80
CA GLU A 170 -8.19 -24.07 -9.91
C GLU A 170 -8.39 -25.05 -8.73
N GLN A 171 -8.47 -24.54 -7.50
CA GLN A 171 -8.68 -25.38 -6.31
C GLN A 171 -10.06 -26.06 -6.26
N THR A 172 -11.08 -25.44 -6.86
CA THR A 172 -12.46 -25.93 -6.82
C THR A 172 -12.88 -26.70 -8.07
N GLY A 173 -12.05 -26.69 -9.11
CA GLY A 173 -12.32 -27.32 -10.40
C GLY A 173 -13.35 -26.57 -11.25
N PHE A 174 -13.68 -25.32 -10.91
CA PHE A 174 -14.54 -24.47 -11.74
C PHE A 174 -13.74 -23.81 -12.86
N THR A 175 -14.39 -23.56 -14.00
CA THR A 175 -13.78 -22.80 -15.11
C THR A 175 -13.51 -21.36 -14.67
N TYR A 176 -12.26 -20.93 -14.75
CA TYR A 176 -11.90 -19.53 -14.51
C TYR A 176 -12.65 -18.59 -15.47
N THR A 177 -13.24 -17.54 -14.91
CA THR A 177 -13.88 -16.45 -15.66
C THR A 177 -13.34 -15.13 -15.11
N PRO A 178 -12.90 -14.19 -15.97
CA PRO A 178 -12.42 -12.88 -15.52
C PRO A 178 -13.44 -12.13 -14.66
N LEU A 179 -12.97 -11.32 -13.72
CA LEU A 179 -13.83 -10.54 -12.81
C LEU A 179 -14.68 -9.54 -13.58
N SER A 180 -14.18 -8.98 -14.68
CA SER A 180 -14.93 -8.10 -15.57
C SER A 180 -16.14 -8.79 -16.21
N GLU A 181 -15.98 -10.02 -16.69
CA GLU A 181 -17.06 -10.82 -17.26
C GLU A 181 -18.05 -11.26 -16.18
N ILE A 182 -17.56 -11.69 -15.01
CA ILE A 182 -18.41 -12.04 -13.88
C ILE A 182 -19.25 -10.83 -13.43
N ALA A 183 -18.65 -9.64 -13.36
CA ALA A 183 -19.34 -8.42 -12.97
C ALA A 183 -20.39 -7.99 -13.99
N ALA A 184 -20.16 -8.24 -15.30
CA ALA A 184 -21.13 -7.93 -16.35
C ALA A 184 -22.37 -8.85 -16.36
N LEU A 185 -22.29 -10.01 -15.69
CA LEU A 185 -23.37 -11.00 -15.60
C LEU A 185 -24.27 -10.81 -14.37
N ASN A 186 -23.91 -9.91 -13.45
CA ASN A 186 -24.67 -9.60 -12.23
C ASN A 186 -25.29 -8.20 -12.31
#